data_AF-A0A1S9T9V4-F1
#
_entry.id   AF-A0A1S9T9V4-F1
#
_cell.length_a   1.000
_cell.length_b   1.000
_cell.length_c   1.000
_cell.angle_alpha   90.00
_cell.angle_beta   90.00
_cell.angle_gamma   90.00
#
_symmetry.space_group_name_H-M   'P 1'
#
loop_
_entity.id
_entity.type
_entity.pdbx_description
1 polymer ?
#
loop_
_entity_poly.entity_id
_entity_poly.type
_entity_poly.pdbx_seq_one_letter_code
_entity_poly.pdbx_strand_id
1 'polypeptide(L)'
;MDTVYEDFLNTVSIMDDLSLEGFYGNSIKMLVEKRDTMNTPEYLTASLEIWLQDKQQYGKKIVVNFINTFFKLYTNALNTDSKKTLETLTSFWRGTKNSPELENLSAYFELSRSNQETKQFLKLISQNQKPSIAEKHQAAKLVSSTYSKGIEFIGKTLTTCIILQKISNKESYDFFEIDSMTVFNKVKTFNTISNNQYQDLTKTINRSIRNAEAHLNLTFNHKDATYTLRKKVNKKIIQEKISFEKMMMEIFPNIGWYTQGFVYSGSLLSLAFENQEKFKSLVKEIQEV
;
A
#
# COMPACT_ATOMS: atom_id res chain seq x y z
N MET A 1 -13.59 -7.51 29.18
CA MET A 1 -12.45 -7.49 28.24
C MET A 1 -12.34 -6.06 27.77
N ASP A 2 -11.22 -5.39 28.04
CA ASP A 2 -10.99 -4.02 27.57
C ASP A 2 -10.96 -4.03 26.03
N THR A 3 -12.01 -3.50 25.43
CA THR A 3 -12.32 -3.42 23.99
C THR A 3 -11.42 -2.43 23.23
N VAL A 4 -10.18 -2.26 23.66
CA VAL A 4 -9.32 -1.12 23.28
C VAL A 4 -8.78 -1.24 21.84
N TYR A 5 -9.11 -2.27 21.06
CA TYR A 5 -8.66 -2.43 19.67
C TYR A 5 -9.65 -3.23 18.81
N GLU A 6 -10.95 -3.02 19.00
CA GLU A 6 -12.00 -3.83 18.36
C GLU A 6 -11.86 -3.93 16.84
N ASP A 7 -11.70 -2.80 16.13
CA ASP A 7 -11.57 -2.77 14.66
C ASP A 7 -10.33 -3.52 14.16
N PHE A 8 -9.20 -3.35 14.85
CA PHE A 8 -7.97 -4.08 14.55
C PHE A 8 -8.16 -5.59 14.76
N LEU A 9 -8.70 -6.02 15.90
CA LEU A 9 -8.90 -7.43 16.21
C LEU A 9 -9.89 -8.11 15.25
N ASN A 10 -10.98 -7.42 14.92
CA ASN A 10 -11.94 -7.88 13.93
C ASN A 10 -11.28 -8.04 12.56
N THR A 11 -10.49 -7.04 12.13
CA THR A 11 -9.78 -7.10 10.85
C THR A 11 -8.78 -8.26 10.80
N VAL A 12 -8.00 -8.47 11.87
CA VAL A 12 -7.07 -9.63 11.96
C VAL A 12 -7.83 -10.94 11.81
N SER A 13 -8.96 -11.11 12.50
CA SER A 13 -9.77 -12.33 12.42
C SER A 13 -10.25 -12.60 11.00
N ILE A 14 -10.81 -11.60 10.32
CA ILE A 14 -11.31 -11.74 8.95
C ILE A 14 -10.18 -12.06 7.97
N MET A 15 -9.02 -11.43 8.15
CA MET A 15 -7.84 -11.70 7.32
C MET A 15 -7.35 -13.15 7.47
N ASP A 16 -7.38 -13.67 8.69
CA ASP A 16 -7.02 -15.06 8.98
C ASP A 16 -7.98 -16.05 8.34
N ASP A 17 -9.29 -15.83 8.52
CA ASP A 17 -10.33 -16.69 7.95
C ASP A 17 -10.20 -16.77 6.42
N LEU A 18 -10.10 -15.63 5.73
CA LEU A 18 -9.90 -15.59 4.29
C LEU A 18 -8.60 -16.29 3.85
N SER A 19 -7.53 -16.16 4.64
CA SER A 19 -6.26 -16.82 4.34
C SER A 19 -6.38 -18.34 4.45
N LEU A 20 -7.07 -18.85 5.48
CA LEU A 20 -7.32 -20.28 5.70
C LEU A 20 -8.30 -20.87 4.68
N GLU A 21 -9.24 -20.07 4.18
CA GLU A 21 -10.09 -20.42 3.03
C GLU A 21 -9.31 -20.53 1.71
N GLY A 22 -8.09 -20.02 1.66
CA GLY A 22 -7.26 -20.01 0.45
C GLY A 22 -7.57 -18.87 -0.51
N PHE A 23 -8.27 -17.82 -0.05
CA PHE A 23 -8.65 -16.66 -0.85
C PHE A 23 -7.43 -15.98 -1.51
N TYR A 24 -6.30 -15.90 -0.79
CA TYR A 24 -5.03 -15.36 -1.29
C TYR A 24 -4.13 -16.39 -1.98
N GLY A 25 -4.58 -17.65 -2.10
CA GLY A 25 -3.86 -18.75 -2.72
C GLY A 25 -3.19 -19.71 -1.71
N ASN A 26 -2.81 -20.89 -2.21
CA ASN A 26 -2.36 -22.00 -1.38
C ASN A 26 -1.09 -21.73 -0.58
N SER A 27 -0.13 -20.98 -1.14
CA SER A 27 1.12 -20.66 -0.43
C SER A 27 0.85 -19.85 0.85
N ILE A 28 -0.10 -18.92 0.80
CA ILE A 28 -0.49 -18.10 1.96
C ILE A 28 -1.28 -18.95 2.96
N LYS A 29 -2.22 -19.77 2.48
CA LYS A 29 -2.94 -20.73 3.33
C LYS A 29 -2.00 -21.61 4.14
N MET A 30 -1.04 -22.25 3.45
CA MET A 30 -0.05 -23.12 4.09
C MET A 30 0.85 -22.38 5.08
N LEU A 31 1.13 -21.10 4.84
CA LEU A 31 1.91 -20.28 5.76
C LEU A 31 1.11 -19.97 7.04
N VAL A 32 -0.16 -19.59 6.91
CA VAL A 32 -1.05 -19.29 8.05
C VAL A 32 -1.33 -20.55 8.88
N GLU A 33 -1.55 -21.71 8.25
CA GLU A 33 -1.72 -23.00 8.94
C GLU A 33 -0.52 -23.38 9.82
N LYS A 34 0.67 -22.87 9.50
CA LYS A 34 1.91 -23.13 10.26
C LYS A 34 2.27 -22.02 11.24
N ARG A 35 1.51 -20.92 11.29
CA ARG A 35 1.88 -19.72 12.04
C ARG A 35 2.16 -20.02 13.51
N ASP A 36 1.32 -20.83 14.15
CA ASP A 36 1.45 -21.15 15.58
C ASP A 36 2.66 -22.06 15.89
N THR A 37 3.30 -22.61 14.85
CA THR A 37 4.53 -23.40 14.96
C THR A 37 5.80 -22.62 14.60
N MET A 38 5.65 -21.35 14.20
CA MET A 38 6.75 -20.46 13.81
C MET A 38 6.87 -19.31 14.80
N ASN A 39 8.09 -18.88 15.09
CA ASN A 39 8.29 -17.59 15.74
C ASN A 39 8.12 -16.44 14.74
N THR A 40 7.95 -15.21 15.25
CA THR A 40 7.76 -14.01 14.41
C THR A 40 8.85 -13.86 13.33
N PRO A 41 10.16 -13.97 13.65
CA PRO A 41 11.20 -13.89 12.62
C PRO A 41 11.08 -14.96 11.52
N GLU A 42 10.75 -16.20 11.87
CA GLU A 42 10.50 -17.28 10.91
C GLU A 42 9.32 -16.96 9.98
N TYR A 43 8.21 -16.52 10.56
CA TYR A 43 7.01 -16.20 9.80
C TYR A 43 7.24 -15.03 8.82
N LEU A 44 7.92 -13.96 9.28
CA LEU A 44 8.27 -12.81 8.44
C LEU A 44 9.24 -13.20 7.31
N THR A 45 10.21 -14.07 7.62
CA THR A 45 11.16 -14.58 6.62
C THR A 45 10.45 -15.39 5.55
N ALA A 46 9.64 -16.37 5.94
CA ALA A 46 8.88 -17.20 5.00
C ALA A 46 7.92 -16.35 4.15
N SER A 47 7.31 -15.30 4.73
CA SER A 47 6.46 -14.35 4.00
C SER A 47 7.22 -13.65 2.87
N LEU A 48 8.45 -13.16 3.15
CA LEU A 48 9.29 -12.48 2.16
C LEU A 48 9.86 -13.46 1.12
N GLU A 49 10.19 -14.68 1.52
CA GLU A 49 10.65 -15.74 0.62
C GLU A 49 9.60 -16.12 -0.42
N ILE A 50 8.31 -16.20 -0.04
CA ILE A 50 7.21 -16.42 -0.99
C ILE A 50 7.22 -15.36 -2.10
N TRP A 51 7.43 -14.09 -1.73
CA TRP A 51 7.54 -13.01 -2.69
C TRP A 51 8.83 -13.09 -3.53
N LEU A 52 9.98 -13.39 -2.92
CA LEU A 52 11.26 -13.55 -3.62
C LEU A 52 11.21 -14.67 -4.67
N GLN A 53 10.52 -15.76 -4.37
CA GLN A 53 10.35 -16.91 -5.28
C GLN A 53 9.43 -16.62 -6.48
N ASP A 54 8.56 -15.61 -6.40
CA ASP A 54 7.74 -15.18 -7.54
C ASP A 54 8.60 -14.46 -8.60
N LYS A 55 9.06 -15.22 -9.60
CA LYS A 55 9.85 -14.72 -10.73
C LYS A 55 9.01 -14.03 -11.81
N GLN A 56 7.68 -14.07 -11.71
CA GLN A 56 6.77 -13.56 -12.74
C GLN A 56 6.18 -12.18 -12.39
N GLN A 57 6.47 -11.65 -11.20
CA GLN A 57 5.95 -10.35 -10.81
C GLN A 57 6.52 -9.22 -11.69
N TYR A 58 5.62 -8.56 -12.43
CA TYR A 58 5.91 -7.30 -13.11
C TYR A 58 6.22 -6.17 -12.11
N GLY A 59 7.31 -5.43 -12.35
CA GLY A 59 7.72 -4.28 -11.54
C GLY A 59 8.42 -4.60 -10.22
N LYS A 60 8.95 -5.82 -10.03
CA LYS A 60 9.62 -6.23 -8.79
C LYS A 60 10.75 -5.28 -8.36
N LYS A 61 11.55 -4.75 -9.30
CA LYS A 61 12.59 -3.73 -9.04
C LYS A 61 12.05 -2.42 -8.46
N ILE A 62 10.83 -2.03 -8.82
CA ILE A 62 10.18 -0.83 -8.27
C ILE A 62 9.83 -1.06 -6.81
N VAL A 63 9.38 -2.28 -6.46
CA VAL A 63 9.16 -2.67 -5.06
C VAL A 63 10.45 -2.58 -4.26
N VAL A 64 11.57 -3.09 -4.79
CA VAL A 64 12.90 -2.99 -4.15
C VAL A 64 13.28 -1.53 -3.88
N ASN A 65 13.07 -0.64 -4.85
CA ASN A 65 13.34 0.80 -4.67
C ASN A 65 12.47 1.41 -3.57
N PHE A 66 11.20 1.02 -3.47
CA PHE A 66 10.34 1.45 -2.38
C PHE A 66 10.80 0.92 -1.03
N ILE A 67 11.14 -0.37 -0.93
CA ILE A 67 11.70 -0.98 0.29
C ILE A 67 12.89 -0.15 0.77
N ASN A 68 13.86 0.10 -0.11
CA ASN A 68 15.06 0.86 0.22
C ASN A 68 14.74 2.29 0.68
N THR A 69 13.80 2.95 0.01
CA THR A 69 13.41 4.33 0.31
C THR A 69 12.69 4.44 1.66
N PHE A 70 11.77 3.53 1.96
CA PHE A 70 11.13 3.44 3.27
C PHE A 70 12.12 3.11 4.37
N PHE A 71 13.00 2.14 4.15
CA PHE A 71 14.01 1.75 5.13
C PHE A 71 14.97 2.90 5.45
N LYS A 72 15.35 3.70 4.45
CA LYS A 72 16.13 4.93 4.65
C LYS A 72 15.38 5.97 5.49
N LEU A 73 14.07 6.13 5.26
CA LEU A 73 13.25 7.03 6.07
C LEU A 73 13.16 6.55 7.54
N TYR A 74 12.94 5.25 7.75
CA TYR A 74 12.86 4.66 9.10
C TYR A 74 14.18 4.84 9.87
N THR A 75 15.30 4.51 9.23
CA THR A 75 16.63 4.60 9.85
C THR A 75 17.01 6.03 10.23
N ASN A 76 16.68 7.03 9.40
CA ASN A 76 16.90 8.43 9.74
C ASN A 76 16.10 8.89 10.96
N ALA A 77 14.84 8.45 11.07
CA ALA A 77 13.99 8.76 12.22
C ALA A 77 14.46 8.03 13.49
N LEU A 78 14.82 6.74 13.37
CA LEU A 78 15.35 5.92 14.46
C LEU A 78 16.65 6.49 15.07
N ASN A 79 17.54 7.01 14.22
CA ASN A 79 18.78 7.65 14.66
C ASN A 79 18.55 8.93 15.47
N THR A 80 17.36 9.53 15.37
CA THR A 80 17.01 10.77 16.08
C THR A 80 16.18 10.47 17.33
N ASP A 81 15.14 9.65 17.21
CA ASP A 81 14.29 9.22 18.31
C ASP A 81 13.69 7.83 18.00
N SER A 82 14.35 6.78 18.50
CA SER A 82 13.98 5.40 18.24
C SER A 82 12.62 5.03 18.82
N LYS A 83 12.34 5.48 20.05
CA LYS A 83 11.08 5.18 20.75
C LYS A 83 9.90 5.77 19.99
N LYS A 84 9.93 7.07 19.70
CA LYS A 84 8.84 7.76 19.00
C LYS A 84 8.64 7.24 17.58
N THR A 85 9.72 6.83 16.92
CA THR A 85 9.67 6.18 15.60
C THR A 85 8.95 4.84 15.66
N LEU A 86 9.32 3.95 16.58
CA LEU A 86 8.68 2.65 16.75
C LEU A 86 7.21 2.77 17.17
N GLU A 87 6.88 3.72 18.06
CA GLU A 87 5.50 4.04 18.43
C GLU A 87 4.69 4.48 17.21
N THR A 88 5.23 5.38 16.38
CA THR A 88 4.57 5.85 15.16
C THR A 88 4.29 4.70 14.17
N LEU A 89 5.29 3.84 13.92
CA LEU A 89 5.15 2.70 13.01
C LEU A 89 4.17 1.65 13.55
N THR A 90 4.18 1.39 14.85
CA THR A 90 3.27 0.42 15.47
C THR A 90 1.83 0.95 15.47
N SER A 91 1.65 2.24 15.79
CA SER A 91 0.34 2.88 15.83
C SER A 91 -0.29 3.06 14.46
N PHE A 92 0.49 3.07 13.38
CA PHE A 92 -0.09 2.96 12.04
C PHE A 92 -0.97 1.70 11.91
N TRP A 93 -0.52 0.56 12.40
CA TRP A 93 -1.23 -0.71 12.21
C TRP A 93 -2.39 -0.91 13.18
N ARG A 94 -2.20 -0.59 14.46
CA ARG A 94 -3.19 -0.91 15.52
C ARG A 94 -3.86 0.31 16.16
N GLY A 95 -3.51 1.52 15.74
CA GLY A 95 -3.90 2.74 16.43
C GLY A 95 -3.15 2.92 17.76
N THR A 96 -3.73 3.71 18.67
CA THR A 96 -3.20 3.90 20.03
C THR A 96 -4.25 3.51 21.06
N LYS A 97 -3.86 3.34 22.33
CA LYS A 97 -4.83 3.09 23.41
C LYS A 97 -5.87 4.20 23.55
N ASN A 98 -5.50 5.45 23.22
CA ASN A 98 -6.36 6.62 23.38
C ASN A 98 -7.18 6.92 22.12
N SER A 99 -6.74 6.40 20.98
CA SER A 99 -7.36 6.60 19.66
C SER A 99 -7.16 5.32 18.83
N PRO A 100 -7.87 4.23 19.16
CA PRO A 100 -7.77 2.96 18.44
C PRO A 100 -8.30 3.02 17.01
N GLU A 101 -9.24 3.92 16.74
CA GLU A 101 -9.81 4.21 15.41
C GLU A 101 -8.78 4.73 14.39
N LEU A 102 -7.57 5.07 14.84
CA LEU A 102 -6.45 5.45 13.98
C LEU A 102 -5.75 4.25 13.31
N GLU A 103 -6.20 3.03 13.59
CA GLU A 103 -5.68 1.83 12.95
C GLU A 103 -5.85 1.87 11.42
N ASN A 104 -4.89 1.30 10.70
CA ASN A 104 -4.89 1.27 9.24
C ASN A 104 -4.75 -0.15 8.68
N LEU A 105 -4.87 -1.17 9.52
CA LEU A 105 -4.96 -2.55 9.08
C LEU A 105 -6.24 -2.79 8.29
N SER A 106 -7.38 -2.19 8.69
CA SER A 106 -8.64 -2.28 7.93
C SER A 106 -8.50 -1.74 6.50
N ALA A 107 -7.83 -0.60 6.32
CA ALA A 107 -7.58 -0.01 5.01
C ALA A 107 -6.65 -0.91 4.16
N TYR A 108 -5.62 -1.50 4.78
CA TYR A 108 -4.77 -2.50 4.12
C TYR A 108 -5.56 -3.73 3.69
N PHE A 109 -6.40 -4.26 4.59
CA PHE A 109 -7.26 -5.41 4.32
C PHE A 109 -8.19 -5.14 3.14
N GLU A 110 -8.90 -4.01 3.15
CA GLU A 110 -9.84 -3.65 2.09
C GLU A 110 -9.16 -3.48 0.73
N LEU A 111 -7.95 -2.92 0.70
CA LEU A 111 -7.12 -2.88 -0.50
C LEU A 111 -6.74 -4.29 -0.96
N SER A 112 -6.21 -5.12 -0.06
CA SER A 112 -5.74 -6.47 -0.36
C SER A 112 -6.87 -7.34 -0.92
N ARG A 113 -8.04 -7.34 -0.26
CA ARG A 113 -9.25 -8.05 -0.67
C ARG A 113 -9.71 -7.60 -2.06
N SER A 114 -9.90 -6.29 -2.23
CA SER A 114 -10.36 -5.70 -3.50
C SER A 114 -9.40 -5.99 -4.66
N ASN A 115 -8.09 -5.96 -4.39
CA ASN A 115 -7.07 -6.28 -5.38
C ASN A 115 -7.11 -7.75 -5.79
N GLN A 116 -7.30 -8.67 -4.84
CA GLN A 116 -7.43 -10.09 -5.12
C GLN A 116 -8.71 -10.40 -5.91
N GLU A 117 -9.86 -9.82 -5.53
CA GLU A 117 -11.12 -9.92 -6.28
C GLU A 117 -10.96 -9.40 -7.72
N THR A 118 -10.31 -8.24 -7.87
CA THR A 118 -10.03 -7.65 -9.19
C THR A 118 -9.15 -8.57 -10.02
N LYS A 119 -8.08 -9.13 -9.44
CA LYS A 119 -7.18 -10.07 -10.13
C LYS A 119 -7.90 -11.33 -10.58
N GLN A 120 -8.71 -11.93 -9.71
CA GLN A 120 -9.51 -13.12 -10.03
C GLN A 120 -10.50 -12.84 -11.16
N PHE A 121 -11.21 -11.72 -11.10
CA PHE A 121 -12.19 -11.33 -12.12
C PHE A 121 -11.53 -11.03 -13.47
N LEU A 122 -10.41 -10.29 -13.48
CA LEU A 122 -9.65 -10.03 -14.70
C LEU A 122 -9.08 -11.32 -15.31
N LYS A 123 -8.62 -12.27 -14.49
CA LYS A 123 -8.18 -13.58 -14.95
C LYS A 123 -9.33 -14.34 -15.63
N LEU A 124 -10.51 -14.37 -15.01
CA LEU A 124 -11.70 -15.00 -15.59
C LEU A 124 -12.07 -14.38 -16.94
N ILE A 125 -12.11 -13.05 -17.03
CA ILE A 125 -12.40 -12.34 -18.28
C ILE A 125 -11.33 -12.59 -19.34
N SER A 126 -10.05 -12.65 -18.97
CA SER A 126 -8.97 -12.89 -19.93
C SER A 126 -9.06 -14.26 -20.63
N GLN A 127 -9.74 -15.22 -20.01
CA GLN A 127 -10.01 -16.54 -20.59
C GLN A 127 -11.22 -16.53 -21.55
N ASN A 128 -12.07 -15.51 -21.47
CA ASN A 128 -13.18 -15.30 -22.39
C ASN A 128 -12.70 -14.55 -23.63
N GLN A 129 -12.74 -15.20 -24.80
CA GLN A 129 -12.30 -14.59 -26.07
C GLN A 129 -13.17 -13.40 -26.52
N LYS A 130 -14.42 -13.30 -26.04
CA LYS A 130 -15.38 -12.26 -26.42
C LYS A 130 -16.16 -11.75 -25.20
N PRO A 131 -15.53 -10.98 -24.30
CA PRO A 131 -16.21 -10.44 -23.14
C PRO A 131 -17.30 -9.45 -23.58
N SER A 132 -18.46 -9.56 -22.94
CA SER A 132 -19.61 -8.68 -23.09
C SER A 132 -19.29 -7.24 -22.67
N ILE A 133 -20.14 -6.30 -23.10
CA ILE A 133 -20.03 -4.90 -22.69
C ILE A 133 -20.14 -4.77 -21.16
N ALA A 134 -21.03 -5.55 -20.53
CA ALA A 134 -21.21 -5.56 -19.08
C ALA A 134 -19.94 -6.01 -18.35
N GLU A 135 -19.30 -7.10 -18.81
CA GLU A 135 -18.03 -7.59 -18.25
C GLU A 135 -16.91 -6.56 -18.38
N LYS A 136 -16.80 -5.88 -19.54
CA LYS A 136 -15.81 -4.81 -19.76
C LYS A 136 -16.00 -3.63 -18.79
N HIS A 137 -17.25 -3.18 -18.60
CA HIS A 137 -17.56 -2.12 -17.64
C HIS A 137 -17.32 -2.55 -16.20
N GLN A 138 -17.66 -3.79 -15.84
CA GLN A 138 -17.41 -4.33 -14.52
C GLN A 138 -15.91 -4.43 -14.22
N ALA A 139 -15.10 -4.91 -15.19
CA ALA A 139 -13.65 -4.94 -15.07
C ALA A 139 -13.09 -3.53 -14.85
N ALA A 140 -13.54 -2.58 -15.66
CA ALA A 140 -13.09 -1.20 -15.55
C ALA A 140 -13.45 -0.57 -14.19
N LYS A 141 -14.66 -0.86 -13.67
CA LYS A 141 -15.14 -0.41 -12.36
C LYS A 141 -14.30 -0.99 -11.24
N LEU A 142 -14.04 -2.31 -11.23
CA LEU A 142 -13.22 -2.98 -10.22
C LEU A 142 -11.81 -2.39 -10.17
N VAL A 143 -11.16 -2.21 -11.33
CA VAL A 143 -9.83 -1.56 -11.43
C VAL A 143 -9.86 -0.16 -10.81
N SER A 144 -10.84 0.68 -11.18
CA SER A 144 -10.93 2.04 -10.65
C SER A 144 -11.21 2.09 -9.15
N SER A 145 -12.05 1.19 -8.64
CA SER A 145 -12.43 1.11 -7.23
C SER A 145 -11.26 0.63 -6.38
N THR A 146 -10.58 -0.43 -6.80
CA THR A 146 -9.38 -0.93 -6.15
C THR A 146 -8.26 0.12 -6.16
N TYR A 147 -8.07 0.83 -7.27
CA TYR A 147 -7.12 1.94 -7.31
C TYR A 147 -7.44 3.04 -6.30
N SER A 148 -8.72 3.40 -6.15
CA SER A 148 -9.15 4.37 -5.14
C SER A 148 -8.79 3.92 -3.72
N LYS A 149 -9.03 2.65 -3.36
CA LYS A 149 -8.61 2.08 -2.06
C LYS A 149 -7.08 2.11 -1.90
N GLY A 150 -6.35 1.88 -2.98
CA GLY A 150 -4.88 2.00 -3.00
C GLY A 150 -4.39 3.40 -2.70
N ILE A 151 -5.04 4.42 -3.27
CA ILE A 151 -4.73 5.82 -3.00
C ILE A 151 -5.05 6.22 -1.56
N GLU A 152 -6.14 5.69 -0.99
CA GLU A 152 -6.48 5.89 0.42
C GLU A 152 -5.38 5.32 1.33
N PHE A 153 -4.97 4.07 1.11
CA PHE A 153 -3.89 3.45 1.87
C PHE A 153 -2.57 4.22 1.75
N ILE A 154 -2.19 4.65 0.53
CA ILE A 154 -1.03 5.53 0.32
C ILE A 154 -1.17 6.83 1.11
N GLY A 155 -2.37 7.43 1.14
CA GLY A 155 -2.65 8.63 1.90
C GLY A 155 -2.42 8.46 3.39
N LYS A 156 -2.81 7.32 3.95
CA LYS A 156 -2.55 6.93 5.36
C LYS A 156 -1.05 6.71 5.58
N THR A 157 -0.36 6.00 4.70
CA THR A 157 1.11 5.81 4.79
C THR A 157 1.87 7.13 4.71
N LEU A 158 1.41 8.09 3.89
CA LEU A 158 2.05 9.41 3.78
C LEU A 158 1.93 10.22 5.07
N THR A 159 0.85 10.08 5.85
CA THR A 159 0.75 10.65 7.21
C THR A 159 1.95 10.18 8.05
N THR A 160 2.17 8.86 8.10
CA THR A 160 3.32 8.26 8.79
C THR A 160 4.65 8.77 8.24
N CYS A 161 4.81 8.87 6.92
CA CYS A 161 6.06 9.33 6.32
C CYS A 161 6.40 10.77 6.71
N ILE A 162 5.40 11.67 6.74
CA ILE A 162 5.57 13.05 7.17
C ILE A 162 6.01 13.10 8.64
N ILE A 163 5.36 12.32 9.50
CA ILE A 163 5.69 12.25 10.93
C ILE A 163 7.13 11.77 11.12
N LEU A 164 7.55 10.69 10.45
CA LEU A 164 8.91 10.17 10.53
C LEU A 164 9.97 11.17 10.06
N GLN A 165 9.66 11.94 9.01
CA GLN A 165 10.56 12.99 8.55
C GLN A 165 10.63 14.14 9.55
N LYS A 166 9.50 14.54 10.16
CA LYS A 166 9.49 15.55 11.23
C LYS A 166 10.26 15.09 12.47
N ILE A 167 10.17 13.81 12.84
CA ILE A 167 11.02 13.21 13.88
C ILE A 167 12.50 13.36 13.52
N SER A 168 12.88 13.00 12.28
CA SER A 168 14.26 13.14 11.78
C SER A 168 14.77 14.59 11.84
N ASN A 169 13.89 15.56 11.57
CA ASN A 169 14.19 16.99 11.61
C ASN A 169 14.11 17.60 13.03
N LYS A 170 13.75 16.82 14.06
CA LYS A 170 13.44 17.29 15.42
C LYS A 170 12.33 18.36 15.47
N GLU A 171 11.38 18.27 14.54
CA GLU A 171 10.21 19.14 14.46
C GLU A 171 9.03 18.58 15.25
N SER A 172 8.21 19.47 15.80
CA SER A 172 6.90 19.11 16.32
C SER A 172 5.90 18.80 15.19
N TYR A 173 4.88 18.03 15.54
CA TYR A 173 3.78 17.69 14.65
C TYR A 173 2.49 17.48 15.42
N ASP A 174 1.37 17.73 14.74
CA ASP A 174 0.04 17.29 15.12
C ASP A 174 -0.38 16.16 14.17
N PHE A 175 -0.74 15.00 14.74
CA PHE A 175 -1.16 13.85 13.94
C PHE A 175 -2.43 14.14 13.14
N PHE A 176 -3.46 14.72 13.78
CA PHE A 176 -4.77 14.95 13.18
C PHE A 176 -4.72 16.05 12.11
N GLU A 177 -3.88 17.06 12.32
CA GLU A 177 -3.61 18.07 11.29
C GLU A 177 -3.04 17.42 10.03
N ILE A 178 -2.03 16.54 10.18
CA ILE A 178 -1.42 15.86 9.03
C ILE A 178 -2.41 14.88 8.41
N ASP A 179 -3.14 14.11 9.21
CA ASP A 179 -4.02 13.06 8.73
C ASP A 179 -5.20 13.60 7.91
N SER A 180 -5.77 14.73 8.32
CA SER A 180 -6.86 15.41 7.62
C SER A 180 -6.46 16.05 6.28
N MET A 181 -5.16 16.11 5.95
CA MET A 181 -4.70 16.63 4.67
C MET A 181 -5.10 15.74 3.49
N THR A 182 -5.47 16.36 2.37
CA THR A 182 -5.62 15.63 1.11
C THR A 182 -4.31 14.97 0.68
N VAL A 183 -4.37 13.89 -0.10
CA VAL A 183 -3.16 13.21 -0.62
C VAL A 183 -2.26 14.18 -1.39
N PHE A 184 -2.85 15.14 -2.11
CA PHE A 184 -2.09 16.20 -2.77
C PHE A 184 -1.26 17.03 -1.79
N ASN A 185 -1.87 17.49 -0.70
CA ASN A 185 -1.20 18.27 0.33
C ASN A 185 -0.16 17.44 1.08
N LYS A 186 -0.47 16.18 1.43
CA LYS A 186 0.49 15.25 2.05
C LYS A 186 1.75 15.10 1.19
N VAL A 187 1.61 14.87 -0.12
CA VAL A 187 2.76 14.80 -1.04
C VAL A 187 3.56 16.10 -1.05
N LYS A 188 2.89 17.25 -1.17
CA LYS A 188 3.56 18.56 -1.20
C LYS A 188 4.35 18.78 0.10
N THR A 189 3.72 18.55 1.25
CA THR A 189 4.33 18.67 2.58
C THR A 189 5.54 17.75 2.69
N PHE A 190 5.37 16.46 2.43
CA PHE A 190 6.43 15.46 2.54
C PHE A 190 7.64 15.79 1.67
N ASN A 191 7.43 16.14 0.40
CA ASN A 191 8.51 16.52 -0.51
C ASN A 191 9.23 17.80 -0.05
N THR A 192 8.50 18.76 0.54
CA THR A 192 9.09 20.01 1.03
C THR A 192 9.97 19.74 2.25
N ILE A 193 9.45 19.05 3.27
CA ILE A 193 10.19 18.82 4.54
C ILE A 193 11.34 17.82 4.39
N SER A 194 11.30 16.97 3.36
CA SER A 194 12.40 16.03 3.03
C SER A 194 13.38 16.58 2.00
N ASN A 195 13.20 17.82 1.53
CA ASN A 195 13.96 18.39 0.42
C ASN A 195 14.03 17.43 -0.80
N ASN A 196 12.90 16.81 -1.15
CA ASN A 196 12.75 15.80 -2.20
C ASN A 196 13.61 14.53 -2.05
N GLN A 197 14.20 14.25 -0.88
CA GLN A 197 15.03 13.06 -0.66
C GLN A 197 14.29 11.75 -0.94
N TYR A 198 12.99 11.70 -0.68
CA TYR A 198 12.16 10.49 -0.87
C TYR A 198 11.09 10.69 -1.97
N GLN A 199 11.37 11.56 -2.94
CA GLN A 199 10.40 11.94 -3.97
C GLN A 199 9.91 10.72 -4.78
N ASP A 200 10.68 9.63 -4.83
CA ASP A 200 10.29 8.40 -5.50
C ASP A 200 9.04 7.76 -4.89
N LEU A 201 8.81 7.90 -3.57
CA LEU A 201 7.55 7.49 -2.91
C LEU A 201 6.34 8.27 -3.42
N THR A 202 6.52 9.50 -3.90
CA THR A 202 5.41 10.41 -4.24
C THR A 202 5.19 10.61 -5.74
N LYS A 203 6.21 10.35 -6.58
CA LYS A 203 6.14 10.47 -8.05
C LYS A 203 5.21 9.44 -8.68
N THR A 204 5.09 8.27 -8.09
CA THR A 204 4.28 7.15 -8.60
C THR A 204 2.78 7.36 -8.43
N ILE A 205 2.40 8.30 -7.56
CA ILE A 205 1.01 8.69 -7.34
C ILE A 205 0.58 9.59 -8.52
N ASN A 206 -0.20 9.02 -9.44
CA ASN A 206 -0.63 9.72 -10.66
C ASN A 206 -1.20 11.11 -10.33
N ARG A 207 -0.54 12.16 -10.84
CA ARG A 207 -0.84 13.56 -10.50
C ARG A 207 -2.28 13.96 -10.83
N SER A 208 -2.79 13.50 -11.97
CA SER A 208 -4.14 13.85 -12.42
C SER A 208 -5.20 13.24 -11.51
N ILE A 209 -4.97 12.01 -11.06
CA ILE A 209 -5.84 11.31 -10.13
C ILE A 209 -5.72 11.88 -8.71
N ARG A 210 -4.51 12.23 -8.27
CA ARG A 210 -4.23 12.83 -6.95
C ARG A 210 -4.90 14.19 -6.73
N ASN A 211 -5.22 14.88 -7.83
CA ASN A 211 -5.88 16.19 -7.85
C ASN A 211 -7.40 16.11 -8.04
N ALA A 212 -7.94 14.92 -8.30
CA ALA A 212 -9.39 14.71 -8.33
C ALA A 212 -9.84 14.49 -6.88
N GLU A 213 -10.35 15.55 -6.23
CA GLU A 213 -10.80 15.49 -4.84
C GLU A 213 -11.93 14.46 -4.62
N ALA A 214 -11.83 13.76 -3.48
CA ALA A 214 -12.80 12.93 -2.77
C ALA A 214 -13.39 11.69 -3.46
N HIS A 215 -13.70 11.72 -4.76
CA HIS A 215 -14.19 10.54 -5.48
C HIS A 215 -13.64 10.55 -6.90
N LEU A 216 -12.77 9.59 -7.20
CA LEU A 216 -12.28 9.28 -8.54
C LEU A 216 -13.47 9.04 -9.49
N ASN A 217 -13.98 10.08 -10.13
CA ASN A 217 -15.08 9.98 -11.07
C ASN A 217 -14.54 9.62 -12.45
N LEU A 218 -14.08 8.36 -12.57
CA LEU A 218 -13.65 7.76 -13.81
C LEU A 218 -14.86 7.15 -14.51
N THR A 219 -15.25 7.70 -15.65
CA THR A 219 -16.26 7.07 -16.52
C THR A 219 -15.57 6.24 -17.57
N PHE A 220 -15.94 4.96 -17.72
CA PHE A 220 -15.36 4.08 -18.74
C PHE A 220 -16.16 4.11 -20.05
N ASN A 221 -15.46 4.26 -21.18
CA ASN A 221 -16.02 4.13 -22.51
C ASN A 221 -15.50 2.85 -23.18
N HIS A 222 -16.40 1.88 -23.36
CA HIS A 222 -16.07 0.58 -23.95
C HIS A 222 -15.77 0.62 -25.46
N LYS A 223 -16.18 1.68 -26.18
CA LYS A 223 -15.97 1.79 -27.63
C LYS A 223 -14.51 2.05 -27.98
N ASP A 224 -13.84 2.89 -27.19
CA ASP A 224 -12.42 3.25 -27.34
C ASP A 224 -11.54 2.71 -26.20
N ALA A 225 -12.12 1.93 -25.27
CA ALA A 225 -11.47 1.38 -24.09
C ALA A 225 -10.74 2.45 -23.26
N THR A 226 -11.37 3.62 -23.05
CA THR A 226 -10.78 4.72 -22.28
C THR A 226 -11.56 5.05 -21.00
N TYR A 227 -10.83 5.38 -19.95
CA TYR A 227 -11.35 6.11 -18.80
C TYR A 227 -11.34 7.61 -19.10
N THR A 228 -12.43 8.28 -18.78
CA THR A 228 -12.52 9.75 -18.80
C THR A 228 -12.46 10.26 -17.37
N LEU A 229 -11.41 11.01 -17.06
CA LEU A 229 -11.25 11.75 -15.82
C LEU A 229 -11.69 13.19 -16.05
N ARG A 230 -12.65 13.66 -15.26
CA ARG A 230 -13.05 15.07 -15.24
C ARG A 230 -12.32 15.77 -14.11
N LYS A 231 -11.54 16.81 -14.43
CA LYS A 231 -10.87 17.65 -13.43
C LYS A 231 -11.21 19.12 -13.63
N LYS A 232 -11.29 19.87 -12.53
CA LYS A 232 -11.51 21.32 -12.57
C LYS A 232 -10.15 22.03 -12.54
N VAL A 233 -9.86 22.81 -13.58
CA VAL A 233 -8.64 23.63 -13.68
C VAL A 233 -9.06 25.05 -14.05
N ASN A 234 -8.66 26.03 -13.24
CA ASN A 234 -8.98 27.45 -13.46
C ASN A 234 -10.49 27.70 -13.72
N LYS A 235 -11.35 27.12 -12.88
CA LYS A 235 -12.82 27.17 -13.00
C LYS A 235 -13.40 26.53 -14.28
N LYS A 236 -12.60 25.88 -15.13
CA LYS A 236 -13.06 25.09 -16.30
C LYS A 236 -13.00 23.60 -15.99
N ILE A 237 -13.95 22.83 -16.52
CA ILE A 237 -13.89 21.36 -16.50
C ILE A 237 -13.10 20.92 -17.73
N ILE A 238 -12.01 20.19 -17.50
CA ILE A 238 -11.25 19.54 -18.56
C ILE A 238 -11.38 18.02 -18.43
N GLN A 239 -11.42 17.35 -19.59
CA GLN A 239 -11.50 15.90 -19.68
C GLN A 239 -10.14 15.35 -20.08
N GLU A 240 -9.64 14.41 -19.30
CA GLU A 240 -8.43 13.65 -19.61
C GLU A 240 -8.83 12.21 -19.90
N LYS A 241 -8.40 11.69 -21.06
CA LYS A 241 -8.60 10.29 -21.42
C LYS A 241 -7.39 9.46 -21.04
N ILE A 242 -7.63 8.33 -20.40
CA ILE A 242 -6.61 7.34 -20.03
C ILE A 242 -7.03 6.02 -20.67
N SER A 243 -6.21 5.44 -21.55
CA SER A 243 -6.52 4.12 -22.11
C SER A 243 -6.54 3.06 -21.01
N PHE A 244 -7.34 2.01 -21.20
CA PHE A 244 -7.37 0.87 -20.29
C PHE A 244 -5.98 0.24 -20.14
N GLU A 245 -5.23 0.12 -21.24
CA GLU A 245 -3.85 -0.36 -21.23
C GLU A 245 -2.95 0.50 -20.33
N LYS A 246 -2.98 1.83 -20.48
CA LYS A 246 -2.20 2.74 -19.61
C LYS A 246 -2.63 2.62 -18.15
N MET A 247 -3.93 2.51 -17.88
CA MET A 247 -4.42 2.26 -16.53
C MET A 247 -3.82 0.97 -15.97
N MET A 248 -3.84 -0.12 -16.71
CA MET A 248 -3.39 -1.44 -16.24
C MET A 248 -1.86 -1.58 -16.13
N MET A 249 -1.10 -0.94 -17.01
CA MET A 249 0.36 -1.15 -17.11
C MET A 249 1.18 -0.10 -16.37
N GLU A 250 0.68 1.12 -16.23
CA GLU A 250 1.45 2.25 -15.67
C GLU A 250 0.85 2.81 -14.38
N ILE A 251 -0.47 2.80 -14.22
CA ILE A 251 -1.15 3.49 -13.10
C ILE A 251 -1.50 2.50 -11.99
N PHE A 252 -2.30 1.49 -12.32
CA PHE A 252 -2.84 0.51 -11.39
C PHE A 252 -1.75 -0.24 -10.61
N PRO A 253 -0.66 -0.74 -11.22
CA PRO A 253 0.35 -1.51 -10.48
C PRO A 253 1.06 -0.73 -9.37
N ASN A 254 1.13 0.60 -9.48
CA ASN A 254 1.86 1.43 -8.52
C ASN A 254 1.34 1.31 -7.09
N ILE A 255 0.02 1.15 -6.90
CA ILE A 255 -0.55 1.00 -5.56
C ILE A 255 -0.09 -0.30 -4.91
N GLY A 256 0.03 -1.38 -5.69
CA GLY A 256 0.48 -2.68 -5.23
C GLY A 256 1.97 -2.63 -4.90
N TRP A 257 2.78 -2.05 -5.77
CA TRP A 257 4.22 -1.92 -5.55
C TRP A 257 4.54 -1.07 -4.32
N TYR A 258 3.86 0.07 -4.15
CA TYR A 258 4.03 0.94 -2.98
C TYR A 258 3.65 0.21 -1.69
N THR A 259 2.48 -0.45 -1.68
CA THR A 259 1.97 -1.19 -0.52
C THR A 259 2.93 -2.31 -0.12
N GLN A 260 3.40 -3.10 -1.09
CA GLN A 260 4.42 -4.12 -0.86
C GLN A 260 5.71 -3.50 -0.28
N GLY A 261 6.20 -2.41 -0.86
CA GLY A 261 7.39 -1.73 -0.37
C GLY A 261 7.26 -1.28 1.08
N PHE A 262 6.10 -0.73 1.46
CA PHE A 262 5.82 -0.31 2.83
C PHE A 262 5.74 -1.49 3.80
N VAL A 263 4.98 -2.54 3.47
CA VAL A 263 4.82 -3.72 4.34
C VAL A 263 6.13 -4.48 4.48
N TYR A 264 6.82 -4.78 3.38
CA TYR A 264 8.06 -5.55 3.38
C TYR A 264 9.20 -4.80 4.08
N SER A 265 9.30 -3.48 3.92
CA SER A 265 10.27 -2.70 4.69
C SER A 265 9.99 -2.73 6.20
N GLY A 266 8.72 -2.77 6.61
CA GLY A 266 8.33 -2.97 8.02
C GLY A 266 8.73 -4.35 8.54
N SER A 267 8.50 -5.41 7.76
CA SER A 267 8.93 -6.78 8.10
C SER A 267 10.45 -6.87 8.25
N LEU A 268 11.20 -6.27 7.31
CA LEU A 268 12.66 -6.20 7.39
C LEU A 268 13.15 -5.41 8.59
N LEU A 269 12.44 -4.35 8.99
CA LEU A 269 12.79 -3.57 10.18
C LEU A 269 12.63 -4.41 11.45
N SER A 270 11.53 -5.16 11.61
CA SER A 270 11.37 -6.09 12.75
C SER A 270 12.48 -7.15 12.76
N LEU A 271 12.79 -7.74 11.60
CA LEU A 271 13.91 -8.69 11.48
C LEU A 271 15.26 -8.06 11.85
N ALA A 272 15.51 -6.79 11.51
CA ALA A 272 16.76 -6.12 11.87
C ALA A 272 16.95 -6.01 13.40
N PHE A 273 15.86 -5.93 14.17
CA PHE A 273 15.89 -5.93 15.63
C PHE A 273 15.92 -7.33 16.24
N GLU A 274 15.16 -8.27 15.68
CA GLU A 274 14.95 -9.60 16.29
C GLU A 274 15.91 -10.69 15.78
N ASN A 275 16.35 -10.61 14.52
CA ASN A 275 17.23 -11.60 13.89
C ASN A 275 18.08 -10.98 12.77
N GLN A 276 19.22 -10.41 13.14
CA GLN A 276 20.12 -9.70 12.22
C GLN A 276 20.68 -10.59 11.10
N GLU A 277 20.88 -11.88 11.35
CA GLU A 277 21.40 -12.81 10.32
C GLU A 277 20.40 -13.01 9.21
N LYS A 278 19.14 -13.32 9.55
CA LYS A 278 18.04 -13.45 8.57
C LYS A 278 17.80 -12.13 7.83
N PHE A 279 17.82 -11.00 8.54
CA PHE A 279 17.75 -9.69 7.92
C PHE A 279 18.82 -9.48 6.85
N LYS A 280 20.10 -9.75 7.18
CA LYS A 280 21.23 -9.58 6.23
C LYS A 280 21.08 -10.49 5.00
N SER A 281 20.67 -11.75 5.19
CA SER A 281 20.43 -12.69 4.08
C SER A 281 19.34 -12.16 3.14
N LEU A 282 18.17 -11.82 3.70
CA LEU A 282 17.05 -11.35 2.90
C LEU A 282 17.36 -10.04 2.18
N VAL A 283 18.01 -9.07 2.84
CA VAL A 283 18.38 -7.82 2.17
C VAL A 283 19.29 -8.07 0.97
N LYS A 284 20.24 -9.00 1.08
CA LYS A 284 21.11 -9.37 -0.04
C LYS A 284 20.29 -9.94 -1.20
N GLU A 285 19.41 -10.90 -0.94
CA GLU A 285 18.55 -11.51 -1.96
C GLU A 285 17.61 -10.48 -2.62
N ILE A 286 17.07 -9.55 -1.84
CA ILE A 286 16.22 -8.46 -2.32
C ILE A 286 16.98 -7.52 -3.26
N GLN A 287 18.27 -7.28 -3.00
CA GLN A 287 19.13 -6.45 -3.83
C GLN A 287 19.54 -7.13 -5.15
N GLU A 288 19.41 -8.45 -5.25
CA GLU A 288 19.73 -9.23 -6.46
C GLU A 288 18.58 -9.32 -7.48
N VAL A 289 17.40 -8.79 -7.13
CA VAL A 289 16.18 -8.72 -7.97
C VAL A 289 16.28 -7.66 -9.08
#